data_AF-A0A2X2DCQ9-F1
#
_entry.id   AF-A0A2X2DCQ9-F1
#
_cell.length_a   1.000
_cell.length_b   1.000
_cell.length_c   1.000
_cell.angle_alpha   90.00
_cell.angle_beta   90.00
_cell.angle_gamma   90.00
#
_symmetry.space_group_name_H-M   'P 1'
#
loop_
_entity.id
_entity.type
_entity.pdbx_description
1 polymer ?
#
loop_
_entity_poly.entity_id
_entity_poly.type
_entity_poly.pdbx_seq_one_letter_code
_entity_poly.pdbx_strand_id
1 'polypeptide(L)'
;MGRTSTLPVPVDVSYTPAHFSLAGVQIKFSMKAQDGRYLYKDGDSHGDWIIKTPSTLHQHVPLDEYTAMSLAALIGIDIPEISLIELSLIDNLPPIPLPDEAYAYGIKRFDRGNNGQRIHTEDFAQVF
;
A
#
# COMPACT_ATOMS: atom_id res chain seq x y z
N MET A 1 21.44 49.41 -19.20
CA MET A 1 22.04 48.07 -19.07
C MET A 1 22.56 47.92 -17.65
N GLY A 2 21.82 47.24 -16.78
CA GLY A 2 22.23 46.88 -15.42
C GLY A 2 21.63 45.52 -15.11
N ARG A 3 22.47 44.53 -14.79
CA ARG A 3 22.13 43.11 -14.67
C ARG A 3 21.16 42.87 -13.50
N THR A 4 20.01 42.27 -13.78
CA THR A 4 19.11 41.73 -12.75
C THR A 4 19.74 40.47 -12.16
N SER A 5 20.14 40.53 -10.89
CA SER A 5 20.58 39.37 -10.13
C SER A 5 19.36 38.56 -9.70
N THR A 6 19.19 37.36 -10.24
CA THR A 6 18.21 36.39 -9.76
C THR A 6 18.89 35.48 -8.75
N LEU A 7 18.54 35.63 -7.47
CA LEU A 7 18.95 34.68 -6.44
C LEU A 7 18.05 33.44 -6.54
N PRO A 8 18.62 32.22 -6.49
CA PRO A 8 17.81 31.00 -6.44
C PRO A 8 17.01 30.98 -5.13
N VAL A 9 15.70 30.81 -5.25
CA VAL A 9 14.83 30.50 -4.11
C VAL A 9 14.94 29.00 -3.87
N PRO A 10 15.40 28.52 -2.71
CA PRO A 10 15.34 27.12 -2.38
C PRO A 10 13.88 26.71 -2.26
N VAL A 11 13.43 25.86 -3.16
CA VAL A 11 12.16 25.15 -2.99
C VAL A 11 12.44 24.02 -2.01
N ASP A 12 11.82 24.08 -0.83
CA ASP A 12 11.84 22.97 0.11
C ASP A 12 11.00 21.83 -0.48
N VAL A 13 11.67 20.95 -1.23
CA VAL A 13 11.07 19.69 -1.67
C VAL A 13 11.30 18.72 -0.52
N SER A 14 10.39 18.71 0.45
CA SER A 14 10.32 17.67 1.46
C SER A 14 9.91 16.36 0.77
N TYR A 15 10.84 15.76 0.02
CA TYR A 15 10.72 14.40 -0.48
C TYR A 15 10.97 13.48 0.72
N THR A 16 9.92 13.18 1.46
CA THR A 16 9.94 12.08 2.40
C THR A 16 10.01 10.79 1.56
N PRO A 17 11.02 9.94 1.77
CA PRO A 17 11.13 8.71 0.98
C PRO A 17 9.86 7.89 1.25
N ALA A 18 9.11 7.60 0.19
CA ALA A 18 8.01 6.66 0.28
C ALA A 18 8.53 5.36 0.92
N HIS A 19 7.86 4.86 1.95
CA HIS A 19 8.19 3.57 2.57
C HIS A 19 7.78 2.45 1.62
N PHE A 20 8.58 2.29 0.56
CA PHE A 20 8.46 1.28 -0.46
C PHE A 20 9.28 0.06 -0.04
N SER A 21 8.65 -1.11 0.06
CA SER A 21 9.38 -2.37 0.22
C SER A 21 9.59 -2.99 -1.16
N LEU A 22 10.79 -2.88 -1.71
CA LEU A 22 11.20 -3.63 -2.90
C LEU A 22 11.56 -5.08 -2.50
N ALA A 23 10.54 -5.93 -2.46
CA ALA A 23 10.68 -7.36 -2.63
C ALA A 23 9.36 -7.88 -3.24
N GLY A 24 9.39 -8.16 -4.54
CA GLY A 24 8.24 -8.61 -5.32
C GLY A 24 7.94 -7.70 -6.53
N VAL A 25 7.55 -8.32 -7.65
CA VAL A 25 7.23 -7.69 -8.95
C VAL A 25 6.04 -6.70 -8.87
N GLN A 26 5.25 -6.74 -7.81
CA GLN A 26 4.01 -5.98 -7.63
C GLN A 26 4.14 -4.88 -6.55
N ILE A 27 3.64 -3.68 -6.85
CA ILE A 27 3.65 -2.54 -5.95
C ILE A 27 2.63 -2.74 -4.82
N LYS A 28 3.03 -2.39 -3.58
CA LYS A 28 2.17 -2.45 -2.40
C LYS A 28 2.47 -1.32 -1.41
N PHE A 29 1.44 -0.87 -0.69
CA PHE A 29 1.50 0.22 0.27
C PHE A 29 0.97 -0.22 1.63
N SER A 30 1.56 0.29 2.71
CA SER A 30 0.93 0.24 4.03
C SER A 30 0.04 1.46 4.19
N MET A 31 -1.25 1.26 4.44
CA MET A 31 -2.24 2.34 4.51
C MET A 31 -3.11 2.22 5.75
N LYS A 32 -3.75 3.33 6.13
CA LYS A 32 -4.73 3.36 7.21
C LYS A 32 -6.15 3.46 6.66
N ALA A 33 -7.04 2.59 7.14
CA ALA A 33 -8.47 2.74 6.86
C ALA A 33 -9.05 3.84 7.75
N GLN A 34 -9.70 4.83 7.15
CA GLN A 34 -10.37 5.92 7.84
C GLN A 34 -11.57 6.39 7.01
N ASP A 35 -12.76 6.41 7.61
CA ASP A 35 -13.99 6.93 7.00
C ASP A 35 -14.31 6.31 5.61
N GLY A 36 -14.04 5.01 5.45
CA GLY A 36 -14.27 4.27 4.20
C GLY A 36 -13.21 4.50 3.11
N ARG A 37 -12.13 5.22 3.44
CA ARG A 37 -11.00 5.51 2.54
C ARG A 37 -9.70 4.94 3.08
N TYR A 38 -8.74 4.74 2.18
CA TYR A 38 -7.42 4.22 2.49
C TYR A 38 -6.39 5.33 2.28
N LEU A 39 -5.89 5.85 3.40
CA LEU A 39 -4.98 6.98 3.42
C LEU A 39 -3.54 6.47 3.49
N TYR A 40 -2.71 6.92 2.55
CA TYR A 40 -1.27 6.89 2.77
C TYR A 40 -0.92 7.88 3.89
N LYS A 41 -0.13 7.45 4.87
CA LYS A 41 0.34 8.31 5.95
C LYS A 41 1.85 8.45 5.91
N ASP A 42 2.32 9.69 5.82
CA ASP A 42 3.69 10.06 6.12
C ASP A 42 3.91 10.10 7.64
N GLY A 43 4.96 9.44 8.14
CA GLY A 43 5.38 9.48 9.54
C GLY A 43 5.15 8.19 10.36
N ASP A 44 5.29 8.32 11.68
CA ASP A 44 5.50 7.21 12.63
C ASP A 44 4.24 6.36 12.96
N SER A 45 3.09 6.69 12.34
CA SER A 45 1.86 5.93 12.53
C SER A 45 1.72 4.85 11.45
N HIS A 46 1.87 3.60 11.86
CA HIS A 46 1.83 2.43 10.99
C HIS A 46 0.42 2.21 10.41
N GLY A 47 0.34 1.92 9.12
CA GLY A 47 -0.89 1.48 8.47
C GLY A 47 -1.32 0.10 8.99
N ASP A 48 -2.63 -0.10 9.12
CA ASP A 48 -3.29 -1.35 9.51
C ASP A 48 -3.74 -2.19 8.30
N TRP A 49 -3.58 -1.66 7.08
CA TRP A 49 -3.83 -2.36 5.83
C TRP A 49 -2.58 -2.41 4.96
N ILE A 50 -2.45 -3.50 4.19
CA ILE A 50 -1.56 -3.62 3.03
C ILE A 50 -2.46 -3.53 1.80
N ILE A 51 -2.18 -2.56 0.93
CA ILE A 51 -2.91 -2.36 -0.32
C ILE A 51 -1.98 -2.74 -1.48
N LYS A 52 -2.36 -3.75 -2.26
CA LYS A 52 -1.68 -4.17 -3.47
C LYS A 52 -2.40 -3.59 -4.69
N THR A 53 -1.69 -2.78 -5.48
CA THR A 53 -2.25 -2.16 -6.69
C THR A 53 -2.33 -3.16 -7.85
N PRO A 54 -3.05 -2.84 -8.94
CA PRO A 54 -2.96 -3.61 -10.18
C PRO A 54 -1.52 -3.84 -10.61
N SER A 55 -1.27 -5.01 -11.19
CA SER A 55 0.05 -5.39 -11.70
C SER A 55 0.24 -4.82 -13.09
N THR A 56 1.42 -4.25 -13.36
CA THR A 56 1.79 -3.78 -14.70
C THR A 56 2.16 -4.91 -15.65
N LEU A 57 2.32 -6.14 -15.14
CA LEU A 57 2.76 -7.31 -15.90
C LEU A 57 1.63 -8.30 -16.19
N HIS A 58 0.70 -8.46 -15.24
CA HIS A 58 -0.38 -9.45 -15.30
C HIS A 58 -1.71 -8.75 -15.04
N GLN A 59 -2.70 -8.98 -15.91
CA GLN A 59 -4.03 -8.39 -15.78
C GLN A 59 -4.79 -9.04 -14.63
N HIS A 60 -5.64 -8.27 -13.97
CA HIS A 60 -6.62 -8.73 -12.98
C HIS A 60 -6.05 -9.41 -11.73
N VAL A 61 -4.76 -9.21 -11.42
CA VAL A 61 -4.14 -9.77 -10.20
C VAL A 61 -4.93 -9.42 -8.92
N PRO A 62 -5.44 -8.19 -8.72
CA PRO A 62 -6.24 -7.91 -7.53
C PRO A 62 -7.51 -8.77 -7.40
N LEU A 63 -8.19 -9.06 -8.52
CA LEU A 63 -9.38 -9.91 -8.55
C LEU A 63 -9.02 -11.38 -8.30
N ASP A 64 -7.92 -11.85 -8.89
CA ASP A 64 -7.40 -13.20 -8.70
C ASP A 64 -7.03 -13.44 -7.23
N GLU A 65 -6.25 -12.55 -6.63
CA GLU A 65 -5.84 -12.63 -5.22
C GLU A 65 -7.06 -12.61 -4.28
N TYR A 66 -8.02 -11.71 -4.51
CA TYR A 66 -9.25 -11.65 -3.72
C TYR A 66 -10.07 -12.94 -3.83
N THR A 67 -10.20 -13.48 -5.05
CA THR A 67 -10.97 -14.70 -5.31
C THR A 67 -10.32 -15.92 -4.67
N ALA A 68 -9.00 -16.08 -4.83
CA ALA A 68 -8.24 -17.17 -4.24
C ALA A 68 -8.34 -17.17 -2.70
N MET A 69 -8.19 -16.00 -2.08
CA MET A 69 -8.28 -15.86 -0.63
C MET A 69 -9.71 -16.04 -0.12
N SER A 70 -10.71 -15.56 -0.87
CA SER A 70 -12.13 -15.84 -0.56
C SER A 70 -12.43 -17.34 -0.61
N LEU A 71 -11.90 -18.06 -1.60
CA LEU A 71 -12.04 -19.52 -1.67
C LEU A 71 -11.36 -20.21 -0.48
N ALA A 72 -10.17 -19.77 -0.08
CA ALA A 72 -9.48 -20.29 1.09
C ALA A 72 -10.32 -20.13 2.37
N ALA A 73 -10.93 -18.95 2.56
CA ALA A 73 -11.84 -18.70 3.68
C ALA A 73 -13.07 -19.62 3.64
N LEU A 74 -13.67 -19.82 2.46
CA LEU A 74 -14.86 -20.67 2.29
C LEU A 74 -14.59 -22.13 2.67
N ILE A 75 -13.36 -22.62 2.49
CA ILE A 75 -12.97 -23.98 2.89
C ILE A 75 -12.41 -24.06 4.31
N GLY A 76 -12.47 -22.97 5.09
CA GLY A 76 -12.11 -22.93 6.51
C GLY A 76 -10.63 -22.68 6.80
N ILE A 77 -9.85 -22.17 5.84
CA ILE A 77 -8.48 -21.70 6.11
C ILE A 77 -8.56 -20.38 6.87
N ASP A 78 -7.77 -20.25 7.94
CA ASP A 78 -7.60 -19.00 8.67
C ASP A 78 -6.82 -18.00 7.80
N ILE A 79 -7.46 -16.88 7.46
CA ILE A 79 -6.90 -15.84 6.61
C ILE A 79 -7.07 -14.47 7.28
N PRO A 80 -6.22 -13.48 6.95
CA PRO A 80 -6.50 -12.10 7.34
C PRO A 80 -7.82 -11.61 6.75
N GLU A 81 -8.36 -10.53 7.32
CA GLU A 81 -9.47 -9.79 6.70
C GLU A 81 -9.01 -9.20 5.36
N ILE A 82 -9.82 -9.40 4.32
CA ILE A 82 -9.51 -8.98 2.94
C ILE A 82 -10.62 -8.07 2.38
N SER A 83 -10.25 -7.22 1.42
CA SER A 83 -11.18 -6.33 0.74
C SER A 83 -10.78 -6.12 -0.72
N LEU A 84 -11.77 -6.02 -1.60
CA LEU A 84 -11.60 -5.57 -2.98
C LEU A 84 -11.96 -4.08 -3.02
N ILE A 85 -10.97 -3.22 -3.24
CA ILE A 85 -11.07 -1.78 -3.00
C ILE A 85 -11.07 -1.06 -4.35
N GLU A 86 -12.06 -0.21 -4.60
CA GLU A 86 -12.00 0.69 -5.76
C GLU A 86 -10.82 1.66 -5.62
N LEU A 87 -10.04 1.85 -6.69
CA LEU A 87 -8.89 2.76 -6.68
C LEU A 87 -9.29 4.21 -6.34
N SER A 88 -10.54 4.60 -6.61
CA SER A 88 -11.12 5.89 -6.26
C SER A 88 -11.21 6.15 -4.74
N LEU A 89 -11.14 5.09 -3.92
CA LEU A 89 -11.18 5.15 -2.46
C LEU A 89 -9.78 5.20 -1.82
N ILE A 90 -8.74 5.19 -2.64
CA ILE A 90 -7.35 5.25 -2.20
C ILE A 90 -6.81 6.65 -2.43
N ASP A 91 -6.47 7.34 -1.35
CA ASP A 91 -5.94 8.70 -1.41
C ASP A 91 -4.41 8.69 -1.30
N ASN A 92 -3.78 9.73 -1.87
CA ASN A 92 -2.34 10.00 -1.76
C ASN A 92 -1.44 8.87 -2.26
N LEU A 93 -1.87 8.11 -3.29
CA LEU A 93 -0.95 7.26 -4.02
C LEU A 93 0.16 8.12 -4.66
N PRO A 94 1.43 7.68 -4.63
CA PRO A 94 2.48 8.34 -5.38
C PRO A 94 2.14 8.32 -6.88
N PRO A 95 2.71 9.23 -7.68
CA PRO A 95 2.47 9.28 -9.13
C PRO A 95 3.13 8.07 -9.82
N ILE A 96 2.47 6.92 -9.79
CA ILE A 96 2.90 5.68 -10.41
C ILE A 96 2.00 5.33 -11.60
N PRO A 97 2.55 4.80 -12.70
CA PRO A 97 1.74 4.31 -13.79
C PRO A 97 1.02 3.02 -13.36
N LEU A 98 -0.31 3.07 -13.33
CA LEU A 98 -1.15 1.90 -13.11
C LEU A 98 -1.89 1.54 -14.40
N PRO A 99 -2.11 0.24 -14.68
CA PRO A 99 -3.05 -0.21 -15.69
C PRO A 99 -4.45 0.37 -15.49
N ASP A 100 -5.23 0.41 -16.57
CA ASP A 100 -6.65 0.77 -16.55
C ASP A 100 -7.49 -0.39 -15.98
N GLU A 101 -7.37 -0.60 -14.67
CA GLU A 101 -8.16 -1.54 -13.87
C GLU A 101 -8.78 -0.78 -12.69
N ALA A 102 -9.95 -1.22 -12.22
CA ALA A 102 -10.70 -0.46 -11.22
C ALA A 102 -10.30 -0.73 -9.76
N TYR A 103 -9.66 -1.87 -9.48
CA TYR A 103 -9.56 -2.42 -8.14
C TYR A 103 -8.13 -2.60 -7.65
N ALA A 104 -7.93 -2.42 -6.35
CA ALA A 104 -6.78 -2.87 -5.58
C ALA A 104 -7.20 -3.97 -4.60
N TYR A 105 -6.23 -4.77 -4.17
CA TYR A 105 -6.44 -5.83 -3.20
C TYR A 105 -5.95 -5.39 -1.82
N GLY A 106 -6.86 -5.32 -0.86
CA GLY A 106 -6.60 -4.91 0.51
C GLY A 106 -6.52 -6.07 1.47
N ILE A 107 -5.51 -6.06 2.34
CA ILE A 107 -5.29 -7.07 3.38
C ILE A 107 -5.11 -6.35 4.71
N LYS A 108 -5.95 -6.65 5.69
CA LYS A 108 -5.74 -6.18 7.06
C LYS A 108 -4.55 -6.90 7.67
N ARG A 109 -3.66 -6.13 8.26
CA ARG A 109 -2.40 -6.62 8.82
C ARG A 109 -2.65 -7.46 10.06
N PHE A 110 -2.27 -8.73 10.00
CA PHE A 110 -2.29 -9.64 11.15
C PHE A 110 -1.13 -9.38 12.12
N ASP A 111 -0.08 -8.67 11.68
CA ASP A 111 1.05 -8.24 12.51
C ASP A 111 0.75 -6.93 13.28
N ARG A 112 -0.52 -6.55 13.40
CA ARG A 112 -1.01 -5.37 14.12
C ARG A 112 -2.14 -5.77 15.08
N GLY A 113 -1.90 -5.56 16.38
CA GLY A 113 -2.88 -5.73 17.44
C GLY A 113 -3.66 -4.44 17.74
N ASN A 114 -4.44 -4.48 18.82
CA ASN A 114 -5.23 -3.34 19.29
C ASN A 114 -4.36 -2.09 19.48
N ASN A 115 -4.92 -0.93 19.16
CA ASN A 115 -4.24 0.37 19.27
C ASN A 115 -2.92 0.46 18.47
N GLY A 116 -2.74 -0.36 17.43
CA GLY A 116 -1.56 -0.34 16.57
C GLY A 116 -0.33 -1.02 17.18
N GLN A 117 -0.50 -1.84 18.23
CA GLN A 117 0.59 -2.65 18.78
C GLN A 117 1.19 -3.53 17.68
N ARG A 118 2.52 -3.46 17.51
CA ARG A 118 3.23 -4.35 16.58
C ARG A 118 3.35 -5.75 17.20
N ILE A 119 2.97 -6.76 16.42
CA ILE A 119 3.20 -8.16 16.74
C ILE A 119 4.42 -8.60 15.94
N HIS A 120 5.41 -9.21 16.59
CA HIS A 120 6.59 -9.70 15.88
C HIS A 120 6.19 -10.80 14.89
N THR A 121 6.71 -10.72 13.67
CA THR A 121 6.45 -11.67 12.60
C THR A 121 7.68 -11.69 11.70
N GLU A 122 8.08 -12.88 11.28
CA GLU A 122 9.14 -13.13 10.32
C GLU A 122 8.66 -14.17 9.30
N ASP A 123 9.24 -14.16 8.11
CA ASP A 123 9.02 -15.23 7.13
C ASP A 123 10.06 -16.36 7.30
N PHE A 124 9.81 -17.51 6.68
CA PHE A 124 10.70 -18.67 6.79
C PHE A 124 12.10 -18.45 6.19
N ALA A 125 12.31 -17.45 5.33
CA ALA A 125 13.61 -17.14 4.78
C ALA A 125 14.49 -16.33 5.75
N GLN A 126 13.88 -15.67 6.75
CA GLN A 126 14.59 -14.88 7.77
C GLN A 126 15.00 -15.68 9.01
N VAL A 127 14.51 -16.92 9.16
CA VAL A 127 14.74 -17.76 10.34
C VAL A 127 16.18 -18.29 10.46
N PHE A 128 17.02 -18.12 9.42
CA PHE A 128 18.37 -18.70 9.34
C PHE A 128 19.50 -17.66 9.32
#